data_AF-A0AA89P4I1-F1
#
_entry.id   AF-A0AA89P4I1-F1
#
_cell.length_a   1.000
_cell.length_b   1.000
_cell.length_c   1.000
_cell.angle_alpha   90.00
_cell.angle_beta   90.00
_cell.angle_gamma   90.00
#
_symmetry.space_group_name_H-M   'P 1'
#
loop_
_entity.id
_entity.type
_entity.pdbx_description
1 polymer ?
#
loop_
_entity_poly.entity_id
_entity_poly.type
_entity_poly.pdbx_seq_one_letter_code
_entity_poly.pdbx_strand_id
1 'polypeptide(L)' 'MKIRPYLITRSLVPENQEIPIHFLRHVLFEDRYFFRRNHFPYPSSAHQPLMIGGLV' A
#
# COMPACT_ATOMS: atom_id res chain seq x y z
N MET A 1 21.14 2.85 19.47
CA MET A 1 19.83 2.25 19.17
C MET A 1 19.63 2.32 17.66
N LYS A 2 19.73 1.21 16.92
CA LYS A 2 19.55 1.21 15.45
C LYS A 2 18.04 1.31 15.15
N ILE A 3 17.59 2.45 14.63
CA ILE A 3 16.21 2.64 14.17
C ILE A 3 16.05 1.81 12.91
N ARG A 4 15.23 0.75 12.98
CA ARG A 4 14.92 -0.08 11.82
C ARG A 4 13.78 0.58 11.04
N PRO A 5 13.86 0.66 9.70
CA PRO A 5 12.82 1.27 8.87
C PRO A 5 11.60 0.35 8.82
N TYR A 6 10.72 0.47 9.80
CA TYR A 6 9.42 -0.18 9.78
C TYR A 6 8.36 0.82 9.30
N LEU A 7 7.37 0.32 8.56
CA LEU A 7 6.22 1.12 8.19
C LEU A 7 5.45 1.52 9.47
N ILE A 8 5.00 2.77 9.52
CA ILE A 8 4.04 3.23 10.52
C ILE A 8 2.69 2.61 10.15
N THR A 9 2.18 1.75 11.03
CA THR A 9 0.82 1.21 10.90
C THR A 9 -0.20 2.24 11.37
N ARG A 10 -1.09 2.66 10.46
CA ARG A 10 -2.21 3.56 10.74
C ARG A 10 -3.50 2.80 11.06
N SER A 11 -3.71 1.65 10.42
CA SER A 11 -4.78 0.70 10.72
C SER A 11 -4.35 -0.72 10.33
N LEU A 12 -4.85 -1.73 11.04
CA LEU A 12 -4.60 -3.14 10.74
C LEU A 12 -5.66 -3.74 9.81
N VAL A 13 -6.93 -3.36 10.00
CA VAL A 13 -8.07 -3.92 9.24
C VAL A 13 -9.01 -2.77 8.85
N PRO A 14 -9.04 -2.36 7.56
CA PRO A 14 -8.13 -2.79 6.49
C PRO A 14 -6.70 -2.26 6.68
N GLU A 15 -5.73 -2.93 6.05
CA GLU A 15 -4.31 -2.57 6.18
C GLU A 15 -4.05 -1.14 5.69
N ASN A 16 -3.51 -0.29 6.56
CA ASN A 16 -3.05 1.04 6.22
C ASN A 16 -1.68 1.27 6.84
N GLN A 17 -0.66 1.46 6.00
CA GLN A 17 0.74 1.57 6.42
C GLN A 17 1.49 2.58 5.56
N GLU A 18 2.40 3.32 6.19
CA GLU A 18 3.20 4.35 5.52
C GLU A 18 4.66 4.30 5.94
N ILE A 19 5.56 4.62 5.02
CA ILE A 19 6.97 4.80 5.36
C ILE A 19 7.22 6.23 5.83
N PRO A 20 7.95 6.43 6.94
CA PRO A 20 8.42 7.76 7.29
C PRO A 20 9.30 8.37 6.18
N ILE A 21 9.02 9.63 5.80
CA ILE A 21 9.68 10.30 4.66
C ILE A 21 11.21 10.32 4.75
N HIS A 22 11.78 10.31 5.96
CA HIS A 22 13.23 10.32 6.17
C HIS A 22 13.94 9.04 5.68
N PHE A 23 13.21 7.95 5.42
CA PHE A 23 13.74 6.74 4.80
C PHE A 23 13.66 6.77 3.26
N LEU A 24 12.87 7.67 2.68
CA LEU A 24 12.75 7.87 1.23
C LEU A 24 13.85 8.83 0.76
N ARG A 25 15.08 8.31 0.62
CA ARG A 25 16.26 9.08 0.19
C ARG A 25 16.48 9.12 -1.32
N HIS A 26 15.74 8.31 -2.06
CA HIS A 26 15.89 8.12 -3.50
C HIS A 26 14.52 8.25 -4.19
N VAL A 27 14.54 8.66 -5.46
CA VAL A 27 13.33 8.76 -6.29
C VAL A 27 12.72 7.38 -6.54
N LEU A 28 13.55 6.34 -6.57
CA LEU A 28 13.13 4.94 -6.66
C LEU A 28 13.35 4.25 -5.32
N PHE A 29 12.32 3.53 -4.85
CA PHE A 29 12.35 2.78 -3.61
C PHE A 29 11.70 1.41 -3.83
N GLU A 30 12.11 0.44 -3.03
CA GLU A 30 11.61 -0.94 -3.11
C GLU A 30 10.11 -1.00 -2.76
N ASP A 31 9.39 -1.93 -3.38
CA ASP A 31 7.94 -2.15 -3.19
C ASP A 31 7.52 -2.32 -1.72
N ARG A 32 8.42 -2.84 -0.88
CA ARG A 32 8.20 -2.97 0.58
C ARG A 32 7.99 -1.63 1.29
N TYR A 33 8.34 -0.52 0.65
CA TYR A 33 8.20 0.84 1.17
C TYR A 33 7.01 1.60 0.58
N PHE A 34 6.19 0.94 -0.24
CA PHE A 34 5.02 1.56 -0.84
C PHE A 34 3.98 1.88 0.21
N PHE A 35 3.39 3.06 0.08
CA PHE A 35 2.27 3.48 0.89
C PHE A 35 1.06 2.57 0.64
N ARG A 36 0.47 2.04 1.71
CA ARG A 36 -0.73 1.19 1.68
C ARG A 36 -1.89 1.98 2.29
N ARG A 37 -2.93 2.24 1.49
CA ARG A 37 -4.16 2.91 1.95
C ARG A 37 -5.40 2.22 1.44
N ASN A 38 -5.91 1.32 2.26
CA ASN A 38 -7.09 0.54 1.93
C ASN A 38 -8.32 1.06 2.69
N HIS A 39 -9.46 1.17 1.98
CA HIS A 39 -10.76 1.46 2.60
C HIS A 39 -11.56 0.19 2.93
N PHE A 40 -11.18 -0.94 2.30
CA PHE A 40 -11.78 -2.25 2.47
C PHE A 40 -10.68 -3.33 2.55
N PRO A 41 -10.98 -4.53 3.06
CA PRO A 41 -10.03 -5.65 3.01
C PRO A 41 -9.61 -5.98 1.58
N TYR A 42 -8.42 -6.59 1.43
CA TYR A 42 -7.97 -7.08 0.13
C TYR A 42 -8.95 -8.11 -0.45
N PRO A 43 -9.15 -8.12 -1.77
CA PRO A 43 -10.02 -9.10 -2.41
C PRO A 43 -9.46 -10.51 -2.20
N SER A 44 -10.36 -11.48 -2.03
CA SER A 44 -10.01 -12.90 -1.84
C SER A 44 -9.51 -13.59 -3.12
N SER A 45 -9.75 -12.98 -4.29
CA SER A 45 -9.31 -13.48 -5.59
C SER A 45 -8.80 -12.34 -6.47
N ALA A 46 -7.64 -12.57 -7.09
CA ALA A 46 -7.05 -11.69 -8.09
C ALA A 46 -7.64 -11.88 -9.50
N HIS A 47 -8.38 -12.99 -9.73
CA HIS A 47 -8.95 -13.31 -11.04
C HIS A 47 -10.43 -12.93 -11.06
N GLN A 48 -10.70 -11.71 -11.52
CA GLN A 48 -12.05 -11.21 -11.78
C GLN A 48 -12.09 -10.60 -13.18
N PRO A 49 -13.18 -10.81 -13.95
CA PRO A 49 -13.32 -10.17 -15.25
C PRO A 49 -13.43 -8.66 -15.10
N LEU A 50 -12.65 -7.90 -15.87
CA LEU A 50 -12.79 -6.45 -15.96
C LEU A 50 -13.90 -6.11 -16.96
N MET A 51 -15.06 -5.68 -16.44
CA MET A 51 -16.16 -5.22 -17.28
C MET A 51 -15.92 -3.76 -17.68
N ILE A 52 -15.81 -3.50 -18.98
CA ILE A 52 -15.71 -2.15 -19.53
C ILE A 52 -17.10 -1.74 -20.02
N GLY A 53 -17.72 -0.79 -19.34
CA GLY A 53 -19.01 -0.19 -19.73
C GLY A 53 -18.84 1.27 -20.14
N GLY A 54 -19.82 1.81 -20.86
CA GLY A 54 -19.87 3.19 -21.32
C GLY A 54 -21.14 3.47 -22.13
N LEU A 55 -21.43 4.75 -22.38
CA LEU A 55 -22.48 5.12 -23.31
C LEU A 55 -21.96 4.85 -24.73
N VAL A 56 -22.62 3.96 -25.46
CA VAL A 56 -22.36 3.66 -26.87
C VAL A 56 -23.33 4.45 -27.73
#